data_AF-X1V4F8-F1
#
_entry.id   AF-X1V4F8-F1
#
_cell.length_a   1.000
_cell.length_b   1.000
_cell.length_c   1.000
_cell.angle_alpha   90.00
_cell.angle_beta   90.00
_cell.angle_gamma   90.00
#
_symmetry.space_group_name_H-M   'P 1'
#
loop_
_entity.id
_entity.type
_entity.pdbx_description
1 polymer ?
#
loop_
_entity_poly.entity_id
_entity_poly.type
_entity_poly.pdbx_seq_one_letter_code
_entity_poly.pdbx_strand_id
1 'polypeptide(L)'
;MNAYKNKNYTDKSFHIAFKDLKEKMNLSLGQISIKTGLSKSFLSFIMNNKVLPPKDKFIEKIAGALGVEPEYFFEYRLRRLIDFINENKDFLNFCIKKKLIYQKDTGSEKIVEIK
;
A
#
# COMPACT_ATOMS: atom_id res chain seq x y z
N MET A 1 26.12 -7.68 2.68
CA MET A 1 25.52 -6.34 2.72
C MET A 1 24.03 -6.49 2.45
N ASN A 2 23.17 -6.38 3.47
CA ASN A 2 21.76 -6.76 3.36
C ASN A 2 20.92 -5.49 3.04
N ALA A 3 20.61 -5.26 1.76
CA ALA A 3 19.99 -4.03 1.24
C ALA A 3 18.51 -3.83 1.64
N TYR A 4 17.99 -4.62 2.58
CA TYR A 4 16.58 -4.60 2.99
C TYR A 4 16.33 -3.94 4.36
N LYS A 5 17.31 -3.20 4.90
CA LYS A 5 17.33 -2.76 6.31
C LYS A 5 16.86 -1.32 6.60
N ASN A 6 16.17 -0.64 5.68
CA ASN A 6 15.41 0.58 5.99
C ASN A 6 14.29 0.79 4.95
N LYS A 7 13.17 0.08 5.10
CA LYS A 7 11.98 0.38 4.29
C LYS A 7 11.34 1.65 4.83
N ASN A 8 11.43 2.76 4.09
CA ASN A 8 10.62 3.97 4.30
C ASN A 8 9.15 3.78 3.87
N TYR A 9 8.66 2.54 3.85
CA TYR A 9 7.34 2.17 3.35
C TYR A 9 6.82 0.90 4.04
N THR A 10 5.52 0.67 3.94
CA THR A 10 4.86 -0.52 4.45
C THR A 10 4.08 -1.24 3.37
N ASP A 11 4.02 -2.57 3.47
CA ASP A 11 3.20 -3.44 2.62
C ASP A 11 1.88 -3.82 3.33
N LYS A 12 1.64 -3.27 4.53
CA LYS A 12 0.34 -3.32 5.21
C LYS A 12 -0.68 -2.49 4.43
N SER A 13 -1.94 -2.94 4.45
CA SER A 13 -3.05 -2.17 3.91
C SER A 13 -3.20 -0.82 4.62
N PHE A 14 -3.72 0.17 3.90
CA PHE A 14 -3.80 1.57 4.31
C PHE A 14 -4.37 1.73 5.72
N HIS A 15 -5.47 1.05 6.04
CA HIS A 15 -6.15 1.18 7.33
C HIS A 15 -5.28 0.74 8.51
N ILE A 16 -4.51 -0.34 8.35
CA ILE A 16 -3.56 -0.81 9.38
C ILE A 16 -2.37 0.16 9.45
N ALA A 17 -1.80 0.51 8.30
CA ALA A 17 -0.68 1.44 8.22
C ALA A 17 -0.98 2.80 8.85
N PHE A 18 -2.19 3.32 8.62
CA PHE A 18 -2.66 4.58 9.17
C PHE A 18 -2.81 4.47 10.70
N LYS A 19 -3.45 3.41 11.20
CA LYS A 19 -3.60 3.18 12.63
C LYS A 19 -2.24 3.11 13.34
N ASP A 20 -1.32 2.31 12.80
CA ASP A 20 0.03 2.12 13.35
C ASP A 20 0.81 3.45 13.39
N LEU A 21 0.79 4.23 12.30
CA LEU A 21 1.48 5.53 12.24
C LEU A 21 0.88 6.54 13.21
N LYS A 22 -0.45 6.61 13.28
CA LYS A 22 -1.15 7.49 14.22
C LYS A 22 -0.72 7.17 15.67
N GLU A 23 -0.66 5.90 16.04
CA GLU A 23 -0.22 5.45 17.38
C GLU A 23 1.26 5.77 17.61
N LYS A 24 2.13 5.47 16.64
CA LYS A 24 3.57 5.76 16.71
C LYS A 24 3.87 7.25 16.86
N MET A 25 3.09 8.11 16.20
CA MET A 25 3.23 9.57 16.26
C MET A 25 2.47 10.20 17.45
N ASN A 26 1.80 9.38 18.28
CA ASN A 26 0.97 9.82 19.40
C ASN A 26 -0.05 10.91 19.02
N LEU A 27 -0.68 10.77 17.85
CA LEU A 27 -1.67 11.71 17.36
C LEU A 27 -3.09 11.19 17.60
N SER A 28 -3.98 12.08 18.01
CA SER A 28 -5.43 11.85 18.00
C SER A 28 -6.01 12.09 16.61
N LEU A 29 -7.18 11.49 16.32
CA LEU A 29 -7.92 11.81 15.10
C LEU A 29 -8.32 13.29 15.02
N GLY A 30 -8.43 13.98 16.17
CA GLY A 30 -8.67 15.42 16.20
C GLY A 30 -7.49 16.24 15.72
N GLN A 31 -6.29 15.92 16.17
CA GLN A 31 -5.07 16.59 15.70
C GLN A 31 -4.85 16.34 14.20
N ILE A 32 -5.09 15.12 13.73
CA ILE A 32 -5.01 14.79 12.30
C ILE A 32 -6.08 15.54 11.51
N SER A 33 -7.31 15.63 12.04
CA SER A 33 -8.40 16.41 11.42
C SER A 33 -8.01 17.87 11.22
N ILE A 34 -7.41 18.51 12.23
CA ILE A 34 -6.91 19.89 12.13
C ILE A 34 -5.81 20.01 11.06
N LYS A 35 -4.81 19.11 11.08
CA LYS A 35 -3.68 19.13 10.13
C LYS A 35 -4.09 18.90 8.67
N THR A 36 -5.12 18.09 8.44
CA THR A 36 -5.55 17.65 7.10
C THR A 36 -6.73 18.45 6.52
N GLY A 37 -7.49 19.13 7.39
CA GLY A 37 -8.79 19.70 7.08
C GLY A 37 -9.89 18.66 6.80
N LEU A 38 -9.64 17.38 7.14
CA LEU A 38 -10.61 16.29 6.97
C LEU A 38 -11.44 16.12 8.25
N SER A 39 -12.71 15.72 8.12
CA SER A 39 -13.55 15.51 9.31
C SER A 39 -13.10 14.29 10.11
N LYS A 40 -13.23 14.36 11.44
CA LYS A 40 -12.96 13.21 12.34
C LYS A 40 -13.75 11.96 11.91
N SER A 41 -15.01 12.12 11.52
CA SER A 41 -15.87 11.02 11.06
C SER A 41 -15.32 10.37 9.79
N PHE A 42 -14.85 11.17 8.83
CA PHE A 42 -14.21 10.65 7.62
C PHE A 42 -12.90 9.90 7.93
N LEU A 43 -12.04 10.48 8.78
CA LEU A 43 -10.80 9.84 9.22
C LEU A 43 -11.05 8.52 9.96
N SER A 44 -12.07 8.48 10.83
CA SER A 44 -12.50 7.25 11.51
C SER A 44 -13.02 6.22 10.51
N PHE A 45 -13.82 6.65 9.53
CA PHE A 45 -14.34 5.76 8.50
C PHE A 45 -13.21 5.09 7.70
N ILE A 46 -12.25 5.84 7.16
CA ILE A 46 -11.16 5.27 6.35
C ILE A 46 -10.16 4.44 7.18
N MET A 47 -10.02 4.73 8.48
CA MET A 47 -9.14 3.95 9.36
C MET A 47 -9.76 2.60 9.76
N ASN A 48 -11.08 2.48 9.71
CA ASN A 48 -11.79 1.26 10.09
C ASN A 48 -12.33 0.46 8.89
N ASN A 49 -12.47 1.09 7.72
CA ASN A 49 -13.02 0.45 6.53
C ASN A 49 -11.90 -0.12 5.64
N LYS A 50 -12.01 -1.42 5.32
CA LYS A 50 -11.04 -2.17 4.52
C LYS A 50 -11.40 -2.27 3.03
N VAL A 51 -12.60 -1.86 2.66
CA VAL A 51 -13.20 -2.19 1.35
C VAL A 51 -12.59 -1.37 0.22
N LEU A 52 -12.34 -0.08 0.45
CA LEU A 52 -11.74 0.80 -0.56
C LEU A 52 -10.69 1.72 0.05
N PRO A 53 -9.45 1.70 -0.46
CA PRO A 53 -8.44 2.65 -0.02
C PRO A 53 -8.85 4.07 -0.47
N PRO A 54 -8.51 5.10 0.32
CA PRO A 54 -8.91 6.46 0.00
C PRO A 54 -8.23 6.96 -1.28
N LYS A 55 -8.84 7.94 -1.95
CA LYS A 55 -8.24 8.64 -3.10
C LYS A 55 -6.90 9.26 -2.73
N ASP A 56 -6.01 9.42 -3.70
CA ASP A 56 -4.63 9.88 -3.50
C ASP A 56 -4.54 11.18 -2.74
N LYS A 57 -5.36 12.17 -3.11
CA LYS A 57 -5.46 13.45 -2.41
C LYS A 57 -5.68 13.33 -0.90
N PHE A 58 -6.35 12.27 -0.45
CA PHE A 58 -6.57 12.02 0.97
C PHE A 58 -5.38 11.30 1.59
N ILE A 59 -4.77 10.36 0.88
CA ILE A 59 -3.51 9.71 1.30
C ILE A 59 -2.43 10.76 1.50
N GLU A 60 -2.24 11.68 0.55
CA GLU A 60 -1.24 12.74 0.59
C GLU A 60 -1.42 13.65 1.81
N LYS A 61 -2.65 14.10 2.06
CA LYS A 61 -2.98 14.89 3.26
C LYS A 61 -2.65 14.14 4.55
N ILE A 62 -3.04 12.87 4.63
CA ILE A 62 -2.83 12.04 5.82
C ILE A 62 -1.34 11.75 6.02
N ALA A 63 -0.61 11.43 4.95
CA ALA A 63 0.84 11.22 4.97
C ALA A 63 1.57 12.46 5.51
N GLY A 64 1.27 13.64 4.96
CA GLY A 64 1.84 14.90 5.44
C GLY A 64 1.49 15.19 6.91
N ALA A 65 0.26 14.91 7.35
CA ALA A 65 -0.11 15.06 8.76
C ALA A 65 0.60 14.09 9.71
N LEU A 66 1.02 12.93 9.21
CA LEU A 66 1.76 11.89 9.93
C LEU A 66 3.28 12.01 9.77
N GLY A 67 3.78 12.97 9.00
CA GLY A 67 5.21 13.19 8.78
C GLY A 67 5.89 12.09 7.96
N VAL A 68 5.18 11.49 7.01
CA VAL A 68 5.73 10.51 6.06
C VAL A 68 5.40 10.91 4.62
N GLU A 69 6.17 10.42 3.66
CA GLU A 69 5.84 10.54 2.24
C GLU A 69 4.63 9.66 1.87
N PRO A 70 3.81 10.04 0.87
CA PRO A 70 2.67 9.23 0.41
C PRO A 70 3.05 7.80 0.00
N GLU A 71 4.25 7.62 -0.57
CA GLU A 71 4.85 6.34 -0.95
C GLU A 71 5.03 5.38 0.22
N TYR A 72 4.95 5.88 1.46
CA TYR A 72 4.90 5.01 2.62
C TYR A 72 3.75 3.99 2.50
N PHE A 73 2.60 4.42 1.98
CA PHE A 73 1.39 3.60 1.86
C PHE A 73 1.43 2.70 0.62
N PHE A 74 1.12 1.41 0.81
CA PHE A 74 1.11 0.42 -0.26
C PHE A 74 0.17 0.79 -1.41
N GLU A 75 -1.06 1.21 -1.12
CA GLU A 75 -2.08 1.49 -2.12
C GLU A 75 -1.77 2.75 -2.95
N TYR A 76 -0.94 3.66 -2.42
CA TYR A 76 -0.42 4.80 -3.18
C TYR A 76 0.53 4.28 -4.26
N ARG A 77 1.56 3.53 -3.85
CA ARG A 77 2.55 2.92 -4.76
C ARG A 77 1.89 2.00 -5.79
N LEU A 78 0.93 1.18 -5.36
CA LEU A 78 0.22 0.25 -6.23
C LEU A 78 -0.51 0.98 -7.36
N ARG A 79 -1.17 2.12 -7.08
CA ARG A 79 -1.84 2.91 -8.11
C ARG A 79 -0.88 3.42 -9.18
N ARG A 80 0.31 3.91 -8.80
CA ARG A 80 1.33 4.40 -9.76
C ARG A 80 1.82 3.29 -10.66
N LEU A 81 2.00 2.10 -10.10
CA LEU A 81 2.34 0.92 -10.88
C LEU A 81 1.21 0.54 -11.86
N ILE A 82 -0.05 0.56 -11.41
CA ILE A 82 -1.21 0.27 -12.26
C ILE A 82 -1.30 1.29 -13.41
N ASP A 83 -1.16 2.58 -13.12
CA ASP A 83 -1.21 3.65 -14.13
C ASP A 83 -0.10 3.45 -15.17
N PHE A 84 1.14 3.20 -14.70
CA PHE A 84 2.27 2.88 -15.57
C PHE A 84 2.00 1.64 -16.44
N ILE A 85 1.48 0.56 -15.85
CA ILE A 85 1.15 -0.68 -16.58
C ILE A 85 0.08 -0.42 -17.65
N ASN A 86 -0.93 0.39 -17.34
CA ASN A 86 -2.01 0.71 -18.28
C ASN A 86 -1.49 1.49 -19.51
N GLU A 87 -0.50 2.36 -19.30
CA GLU A 87 0.15 3.12 -20.37
C GLU A 87 1.20 2.30 -21.13
N ASN A 88 1.70 1.21 -20.55
CA ASN A 88 2.83 0.42 -21.07
C ASN A 88 2.48 -1.08 -21.19
N LYS A 89 1.61 -1.42 -22.14
CA LYS A 89 1.13 -2.81 -22.35
C LYS A 89 2.25 -3.83 -22.59
N ASP A 90 3.34 -3.42 -23.25
CA ASP A 90 4.48 -4.32 -23.45
C ASP A 90 5.19 -4.66 -22.14
N PHE A 91 5.23 -3.72 -21.21
CA PHE A 91 5.75 -3.98 -19.87
C PHE A 91 4.84 -4.93 -19.09
N LEU A 92 3.52 -4.83 -19.24
CA LEU A 92 2.58 -5.82 -18.70
C LEU A 92 2.86 -7.21 -19.26
N ASN A 93 2.95 -7.32 -20.59
CA ASN A 93 3.23 -8.59 -21.27
C ASN A 93 4.57 -9.19 -20.82
N PHE A 94 5.59 -8.35 -20.66
CA PHE A 94 6.87 -8.75 -20.07
C PHE A 94 6.72 -9.30 -18.65
N CYS A 95 5.99 -8.58 -17.78
CA CYS A 95 5.71 -9.01 -16.41
C CYS A 95 4.98 -10.35 -16.37
N ILE A 96 3.97 -10.55 -17.22
CA ILE A 96 3.22 -11.80 -17.34
C ILE A 96 4.15 -12.95 -17.76
N LYS A 97 4.97 -12.74 -18.79
CA LYS A 97 5.95 -13.74 -19.25
C LYS A 97 6.94 -14.13 -18.15
N LYS A 98 7.45 -13.15 -17.40
CA LYS A 98 8.36 -13.38 -16.27
C LYS A 98 7.68 -14.09 -15.09
N LYS A 99 6.42 -13.76 -14.78
CA LYS A 99 5.64 -14.45 -13.73
C LYS A 99 5.53 -15.95 -14.01
N LEU A 100 5.27 -16.34 -15.26
CA LEU A 100 5.19 -17.74 -15.66
C LEU A 100 6.51 -18.50 -15.46
N ILE A 101 7.65 -17.81 -15.61
CA ILE A 101 8.98 -18.38 -15.34
C ILE A 101 9.19 -18.53 -13.83
N TYR A 102 8.92 -17.48 -13.06
CA TYR A 102 9.06 -17.50 -11.60
C TYR A 102 8.21 -18.62 -10.96
N GLN A 103 6.97 -18.80 -11.41
CA GLN A 103 6.08 -19.86 -10.90
C GLN A 103 6.57 -21.28 -11.24
N LYS A 104 7.23 -21.47 -12.40
CA LYS A 104 7.85 -22.74 -12.78
C LYS A 104 9.10 -23.03 -11.93
N ASP A 105 9.92 -22.02 -11.68
CA ASP A 105 11.16 -22.15 -10.91
C ASP A 105 10.92 -22.32 -9.39
N THR A 106 9.78 -21.87 -8.86
CA THR A 106 9.44 -22.00 -7.41
C THR A 106 8.57 -23.22 -7.05
N GLY A 107 8.37 -24.19 -7.95
CA GLY A 107 7.82 -25.50 -7.61
C GLY A 107 6.32 -25.54 -7.23
N SER A 108 5.44 -25.38 -8.22
CA SER A 108 4.09 -25.98 -8.18
C SER A 108 4.07 -27.30 -8.95
N GLU A 109 4.96 -28.22 -8.58
CA GLU A 109 4.83 -29.65 -8.84
C GLU A 109 4.82 -30.37 -7.48
N LYS A 110 3.67 -30.38 -6.81
CA LYS A 110 3.25 -31.59 -6.11
C LYS A 110 2.20 -32.23 -6.99
N ILE A 111 2.68 -33.12 -7.84
CA ILE A 111 1.92 -34.16 -8.49
C ILE A 111 1.06 -34.81 -7.40
N VAL A 112 -0.25 -34.82 -7.65
CA VAL A 112 -1.19 -35.69 -6.95
C VAL A 112 -0.74 -37.12 -7.25
N GLU A 113 0.07 -37.73 -6.38
CA GLU A 113 0.24 -39.17 -6.36
C GLU A 113 -1.07 -39.77 -5.86
N ILE A 114 -1.92 -40.14 -6.83
CA ILE A 114 -2.99 -41.10 -6.61
C ILE A 114 -2.30 -42.46 -6.47
N LYS A 115 -2.29 -43.01 -5.25
CA LYS A 115 -2.23 -44.46 -5.02
C LYS A 115 -3.62 -44.94 -4.65
#